data_AF-A0A378LUL4-F1
#
_entry.id   AF-A0A378LUL4-F1
#
_cell.length_a   1.000
_cell.length_b   1.000
_cell.length_c   1.000
_cell.angle_alpha   90.00
_cell.angle_beta   90.00
_cell.angle_gamma   90.00
#
_symmetry.space_group_name_H-M   'P 1'
#
loop_
_entity.id
_entity.type
_entity.pdbx_description
1 polymer ?
#
loop_
_entity_poly.entity_id
_entity_poly.type
_entity_poly.pdbx_seq_one_letter_code
_entity_poly.pdbx_strand_id
1 'polypeptide(L)'
;MGDKAPSLISNKDVTLPPREDLLKAMQNAERSPEAARYLSERVHQIVDSSKFINKSPASRKVAEEVLKAVDEFTKFVEYKFEQGVKPWSGEMPEKSDFKRMQQGIAQEAVGTISQKQLPGIRFDFAISREGHFVRGYASTDNQAGPLGEDTVASLDRLFNAWLASKNPPIATDNGYFYRADANGNRDNKALTAEEVEELMQDSAEDFKRYLADRNVETSLVSKHRDYPGEEHRVKKAAAQKAVERAIEIGEEKAPEPTPQQSQSTAPR
;
A
#
# COMPACT_ATOMS: atom_id res chain seq x y z
N MET A 1 29.11 -40.43 -43.98
CA MET A 1 29.52 -40.51 -42.56
C MET A 1 30.00 -39.12 -42.20
N GLY A 2 29.35 -38.26 -41.42
CA GLY A 2 28.29 -38.47 -40.44
C GLY A 2 28.77 -37.91 -39.11
N ASP A 3 28.79 -36.58 -38.96
CA ASP A 3 28.99 -35.92 -37.67
C ASP A 3 27.97 -34.78 -37.52
N LYS A 4 26.76 -35.16 -37.09
CA LYS A 4 25.85 -34.26 -36.38
C LYS A 4 26.14 -34.48 -34.90
N ALA A 5 26.81 -33.53 -34.27
CA ALA A 5 26.87 -33.51 -32.81
C ALA A 5 25.45 -33.36 -32.26
N PRO A 6 25.05 -34.17 -31.26
CA PRO A 6 23.71 -34.15 -30.71
C PRO A 6 23.49 -32.86 -29.90
N SER A 7 22.36 -32.23 -30.17
CA SER A 7 21.81 -31.06 -29.51
C SER A 7 21.74 -31.21 -27.98
N LEU A 8 22.34 -30.28 -27.24
CA LEU A 8 22.10 -30.07 -25.81
C LEU A 8 20.72 -29.42 -25.59
N ILE A 9 19.63 -30.12 -25.94
CA ILE A 9 18.31 -29.77 -25.42
C ILE A 9 18.17 -30.57 -24.13
N SER A 10 18.72 -30.02 -23.05
CA SER A 10 18.33 -30.47 -21.72
C SER A 10 16.90 -29.98 -21.50
N ASN A 11 15.92 -30.81 -21.87
CA ASN A 11 14.55 -30.69 -21.39
C ASN A 11 14.52 -31.07 -19.90
N LYS A 12 15.26 -30.33 -19.06
CA LYS A 12 14.94 -30.30 -17.63
C LYS A 12 13.68 -29.47 -17.53
N ASP A 13 12.64 -30.02 -16.91
CA ASP A 13 11.43 -29.29 -16.59
C ASP A 13 11.82 -28.01 -15.84
N VAL A 14 11.75 -26.88 -16.54
CA VAL A 14 12.17 -25.59 -16.00
C VAL A 14 11.11 -25.16 -14.99
N THR A 15 11.47 -25.07 -13.72
CA THR A 15 10.58 -24.55 -12.67
C THR A 15 10.94 -23.11 -12.36
N LEU A 16 10.00 -22.36 -11.79
CA LEU A 16 10.31 -21.03 -11.25
C LEU A 16 11.37 -21.16 -10.15
N PRO A 17 12.32 -20.19 -10.06
CA PRO A 17 13.25 -20.13 -8.95
C PRO A 17 12.49 -19.90 -7.63
N PRO A 18 13.03 -20.35 -6.50
CA PRO A 18 12.43 -20.09 -5.20
C PRO A 18 12.38 -18.59 -4.92
N ARG A 19 11.39 -18.16 -4.13
CA ARG A 19 11.12 -16.74 -3.82
C ARG A 19 12.37 -15.99 -3.35
N GLU A 20 13.20 -16.60 -2.51
CA GLU A 20 14.40 -15.95 -1.97
C GLU A 20 15.43 -15.63 -3.05
N ASP A 21 15.60 -16.52 -4.03
CA ASP A 21 16.56 -16.31 -5.11
C ASP A 21 16.04 -15.28 -6.11
N LEU A 22 14.72 -15.25 -6.35
CA LEU A 22 14.09 -14.20 -7.12
C LEU A 22 14.27 -12.83 -6.44
N LEU A 23 14.07 -12.74 -5.13
CA LEU A 23 14.28 -11.50 -4.37
C LEU A 23 15.74 -11.03 -4.42
N LYS A 24 16.71 -11.94 -4.31
CA LYS A 24 18.14 -11.60 -4.48
C LYS A 24 18.44 -11.11 -5.90
N ALA A 25 17.83 -11.73 -6.92
CA ALA A 25 17.96 -11.29 -8.29
C ALA A 25 17.39 -9.88 -8.48
N MET A 26 16.23 -9.58 -7.90
CA MET A 26 15.63 -8.25 -7.90
C MET A 26 16.53 -7.22 -7.20
N GLN A 27 17.07 -7.54 -6.02
CA GLN A 27 18.01 -6.65 -5.31
C GLN A 27 19.25 -6.31 -6.14
N ASN A 28 19.78 -7.29 -6.89
CA ASN A 28 20.92 -7.04 -7.78
C ASN A 28 20.50 -6.20 -9.00
N ALA A 29 19.33 -6.46 -9.56
CA ALA A 29 18.78 -5.78 -10.72
C ALA A 29 18.33 -4.33 -10.42
N GLU A 30 18.11 -3.98 -9.15
CA GLU A 30 17.69 -2.62 -8.73
C GLU A 30 18.71 -1.52 -9.12
N ARG A 31 19.94 -1.90 -9.47
CA ARG A 31 21.04 -0.98 -9.78
C ARG A 31 21.08 -0.53 -11.24
N SER A 32 20.32 -1.17 -12.13
CA SER A 32 20.33 -0.85 -13.56
C SER A 32 18.98 -1.18 -14.20
N PRO A 33 18.39 -0.25 -14.97
CA PRO A 33 17.15 -0.52 -15.69
C PRO A 33 17.32 -1.65 -16.72
N GLU A 34 18.49 -1.79 -17.33
CA GLU A 34 18.80 -2.89 -18.26
C GLU A 34 18.82 -4.24 -17.53
N ALA A 35 19.41 -4.30 -16.34
CA ALA A 35 19.41 -5.52 -15.53
C ALA A 35 18.00 -5.91 -15.09
N ALA A 36 17.15 -4.94 -14.75
CA ALA A 36 15.74 -5.17 -14.41
C ALA A 36 14.94 -5.67 -15.62
N ARG A 37 15.10 -5.05 -16.80
CA ARG A 37 14.47 -5.54 -18.05
C ARG A 37 14.90 -6.95 -18.38
N TYR A 38 16.20 -7.22 -18.32
CA TYR A 38 16.74 -8.55 -18.57
C TYR A 38 16.16 -9.58 -17.59
N LEU A 39 16.02 -9.23 -16.32
CA LEU A 39 15.39 -10.11 -15.33
C LEU A 39 13.93 -10.42 -15.71
N SER A 40 13.12 -9.42 -16.04
CA SER A 40 11.74 -9.62 -16.52
C SER A 40 11.70 -10.54 -17.74
N GLU A 41 12.48 -10.22 -18.79
CA GLU A 41 12.54 -11.02 -20.02
C GLU A 41 12.89 -12.49 -19.74
N ARG A 42 13.85 -12.74 -18.83
CA ARG A 42 14.25 -14.11 -18.47
C ARG A 42 13.19 -14.85 -17.68
N VAL A 43 12.46 -14.18 -16.79
CA VAL A 43 11.35 -14.80 -16.05
C VAL A 43 10.19 -15.12 -16.99
N HIS A 44 9.83 -14.22 -17.91
CA HIS A 44 8.85 -14.49 -18.98
C HIS A 44 9.24 -15.72 -19.80
N GLN A 45 10.49 -15.77 -20.28
CA GLN A 45 10.99 -16.93 -21.03
C GLN A 45 10.93 -18.25 -20.24
N ILE A 46 11.21 -18.22 -18.93
CA ILE A 46 11.12 -19.40 -18.06
C ILE A 46 9.67 -19.87 -17.95
N VAL A 47 8.72 -18.96 -17.74
CA VAL A 47 7.30 -19.29 -17.62
C VAL A 47 6.76 -19.86 -18.94
N ASP A 48 7.10 -19.22 -20.06
CA ASP A 48 6.64 -19.62 -21.40
C ASP A 48 7.20 -20.99 -21.82
N SER A 49 8.47 -21.26 -21.49
CA SER A 49 9.12 -22.53 -21.85
C SER A 49 8.81 -23.68 -20.89
N SER A 50 8.26 -23.40 -19.71
CA SER A 50 7.96 -24.41 -18.71
C SER A 50 6.69 -25.21 -19.03
N LYS A 51 6.86 -26.49 -19.35
CA LYS A 51 5.73 -27.42 -19.48
C LYS A 51 5.03 -27.66 -18.14
N PHE A 52 5.74 -27.60 -17.03
CA PHE A 52 5.20 -27.87 -15.70
C PHE A 52 4.25 -26.75 -15.23
N ILE A 53 4.66 -25.50 -15.40
CA ILE A 53 3.86 -24.33 -15.03
C ILE A 53 2.58 -24.28 -15.88
N ASN A 54 2.70 -24.56 -17.17
CA ASN A 54 1.59 -24.54 -18.11
C ASN A 54 0.63 -25.75 -18.00
N LYS A 55 0.97 -26.76 -17.20
CA LYS A 55 0.17 -27.99 -17.03
C LYS A 55 -0.97 -27.83 -16.02
N SER A 56 -0.80 -27.00 -15.00
CA SER A 56 -1.77 -26.83 -13.91
C SER A 56 -2.28 -25.39 -13.86
N PRO A 57 -3.62 -25.17 -13.78
CA PRO A 57 -4.19 -23.83 -13.60
C PRO A 57 -3.66 -23.11 -12.35
N ALA A 58 -3.40 -23.86 -11.26
CA ALA A 58 -2.87 -23.29 -10.03
C ALA A 58 -1.43 -22.79 -10.20
N SER A 59 -0.58 -23.56 -10.87
CA SER A 59 0.81 -23.19 -11.14
C SER A 59 0.90 -22.02 -12.10
N ARG A 60 0.00 -21.95 -13.09
CA ARG A 60 -0.11 -20.83 -14.01
C ARG A 60 -0.51 -19.54 -13.29
N LYS A 61 -1.48 -19.58 -12.37
CA LYS A 61 -1.87 -18.42 -11.58
C LYS A 61 -0.71 -17.86 -10.74
N VAL A 62 0.04 -18.74 -10.08
CA VAL A 62 1.25 -18.33 -9.33
C VAL A 62 2.28 -17.71 -10.27
N ALA A 63 2.48 -18.27 -11.47
CA ALA A 63 3.39 -17.69 -12.45
C ALA A 63 2.93 -16.31 -12.94
N GLU A 64 1.63 -16.11 -13.17
CA GLU A 64 1.06 -14.81 -13.53
C GLU A 64 1.27 -13.77 -12.42
N GLU A 65 1.10 -14.15 -11.15
CA GLU A 65 1.40 -13.28 -10.00
C GLU A 65 2.89 -12.92 -9.93
N VAL A 66 3.78 -13.87 -10.19
CA VAL A 66 5.24 -13.63 -10.24
C VAL A 66 5.62 -12.71 -11.40
N LEU A 67 5.09 -12.97 -12.61
CA LEU A 67 5.35 -12.12 -13.78
C LEU A 67 4.89 -10.68 -13.52
N LYS A 68 3.67 -10.52 -12.98
CA LYS A 68 3.16 -9.20 -12.59
C LYS A 68 4.09 -8.50 -11.59
N ALA A 69 4.55 -9.20 -10.55
CA ALA A 69 5.44 -8.62 -9.56
C ALA A 69 6.81 -8.21 -10.15
N VAL A 70 7.36 -9.00 -11.07
CA VAL A 70 8.64 -8.70 -11.73
C VAL A 70 8.49 -7.54 -12.73
N ASP A 71 7.37 -7.46 -13.44
CA ASP A 71 7.08 -6.37 -14.36
C ASP A 71 6.84 -5.06 -13.61
N GLU A 72 6.10 -5.09 -12.51
CA GLU A 72 5.92 -3.93 -11.61
C GLU A 72 7.27 -3.47 -11.04
N PHE A 73 8.12 -4.41 -10.59
CA PHE A 73 9.48 -4.09 -10.16
C PHE A 73 10.31 -3.44 -11.26
N THR A 74 10.25 -3.98 -12.48
CA THR A 74 11.01 -3.45 -13.62
C THR A 74 10.60 -2.01 -13.90
N LYS A 75 9.30 -1.73 -13.93
CA LYS A 75 8.77 -0.36 -14.05
C LYS A 75 9.26 0.55 -12.92
N PHE A 76 9.27 0.08 -11.66
CA PHE A 76 9.78 0.89 -10.54
C PHE A 76 11.26 1.23 -10.67
N VAL A 77 12.08 0.28 -11.13
CA VAL A 77 13.49 0.56 -11.42
C VAL A 77 13.59 1.57 -12.56
N GLU A 78 12.82 1.42 -13.63
CA GLU A 78 12.82 2.41 -14.73
C GLU A 78 12.49 3.82 -14.23
N TYR A 79 11.44 3.99 -13.43
CA TYR A 79 11.08 5.30 -12.85
C TYR A 79 12.16 5.89 -11.93
N LYS A 80 12.94 5.03 -11.26
CA LYS A 80 14.07 5.47 -10.41
C LYS A 80 15.20 6.09 -11.26
N PHE A 81 15.42 5.56 -12.47
CA PHE A 81 16.50 5.94 -13.37
C PHE A 81 16.08 6.92 -14.48
N GLU A 82 14.78 7.07 -14.75
CA GLU A 82 14.26 8.07 -15.67
C GLU A 82 14.59 9.49 -15.19
N GLN A 83 15.64 10.06 -15.76
CA GLN A 83 15.97 11.46 -15.58
C GLN A 83 15.19 12.27 -16.62
N GLY A 84 14.01 12.78 -16.22
CA GLY A 84 13.27 13.77 -17.02
C GLY A 84 14.01 15.11 -17.17
N VAL A 85 15.13 15.27 -16.47
CA VAL A 85 15.97 16.47 -16.47
C VAL A 85 17.15 16.25 -17.41
N LYS A 86 17.35 17.17 -18.37
CA LYS A 86 18.51 17.12 -19.25
C LYS A 86 19.74 17.48 -18.41
N PRO A 87 20.72 16.59 -18.18
CA PRO A 87 21.86 16.90 -17.32
C PRO A 87 22.68 18.09 -17.83
N TRP A 88 22.54 18.42 -19.11
CA TRP A 88 23.18 19.55 -19.78
C TRP A 88 22.36 20.85 -19.77
N SER A 89 21.12 20.87 -19.26
CA SER A 89 20.30 22.10 -19.18
C SER A 89 20.62 22.96 -17.94
N GLY A 90 21.45 22.46 -17.02
CA GLY A 90 21.74 23.13 -15.75
C GLY A 90 20.64 22.94 -14.68
N GLU A 91 19.56 22.24 -15.02
CA GLU A 91 18.55 21.83 -14.04
C GLU A 91 19.11 20.69 -13.17
N MET A 92 18.96 20.83 -11.85
CA MET A 92 19.38 19.78 -10.93
C MET A 92 18.33 18.66 -10.90
N PRO A 93 18.73 17.38 -11.08
CA PRO A 93 17.80 16.28 -10.93
C PRO A 93 17.32 16.18 -9.48
N GLU A 94 16.09 15.70 -9.30
CA GLU A 94 15.57 15.32 -8.00
C GLU A 94 16.54 14.31 -7.35
N LYS A 95 16.97 14.59 -6.12
CA LYS A 95 18.01 13.82 -5.43
C LYS A 95 17.45 12.61 -4.70
N SER A 96 16.16 12.62 -4.38
CA SER A 96 15.49 11.50 -3.73
C SER A 96 15.02 10.47 -4.74
N ASP A 97 15.54 9.24 -4.62
CA ASP A 97 15.07 8.07 -5.37
C ASP A 97 13.57 7.85 -5.19
N PHE A 98 13.10 8.00 -3.94
CA PHE A 98 11.69 7.87 -3.61
C PHE A 98 10.82 8.90 -4.33
N LYS A 99 11.21 10.18 -4.31
CA LYS A 99 10.47 11.24 -5.02
C LYS A 99 10.47 11.00 -6.54
N ARG A 100 11.61 10.61 -7.13
CA ARG A 100 11.70 10.29 -8.56
C ARG A 100 10.76 9.14 -8.95
N MET A 101 10.81 8.04 -8.21
CA MET A 101 9.94 6.90 -8.44
C MET A 101 8.45 7.30 -8.38
N GLN A 102 8.08 8.08 -7.37
CA GLN A 102 6.70 8.55 -7.19
C GLN A 102 6.28 9.54 -8.28
N GLN A 103 7.20 10.34 -8.83
CA GLN A 103 6.93 11.19 -9.99
C GLN A 103 6.62 10.38 -11.25
N GLY A 104 7.37 9.31 -11.51
CA GLY A 104 7.11 8.40 -12.64
C GLY A 104 5.76 7.67 -12.49
N ILE A 105 5.48 7.14 -11.30
CA ILE A 105 4.17 6.54 -10.97
C ILE A 105 3.03 7.53 -11.20
N ALA A 106 3.22 8.79 -10.78
CA ALA A 106 2.22 9.82 -11.00
C ALA A 106 2.05 10.17 -12.48
N GLN A 107 3.11 10.21 -13.29
CA GLN A 107 3.00 10.46 -14.73
C GLN A 107 2.22 9.35 -15.45
N GLU A 108 2.47 8.07 -15.12
CA GLU A 108 1.68 6.94 -15.65
C GLU A 108 0.20 7.10 -15.27
N ALA A 109 -0.09 7.41 -14.00
CA ALA A 109 -1.45 7.57 -13.50
C ALA A 109 -2.20 8.76 -14.14
N VAL A 110 -1.51 9.89 -14.37
CA VAL A 110 -2.09 11.02 -15.12
C VAL A 110 -2.46 10.59 -16.54
N GLY A 111 -1.58 9.86 -17.23
CA GLY A 111 -1.88 9.35 -18.57
C GLY A 111 -3.16 8.51 -18.62
N THR A 112 -3.39 7.66 -17.62
CA THR A 112 -4.62 6.86 -17.50
C THR A 112 -5.86 7.71 -17.23
N ILE A 113 -5.76 8.75 -16.39
CA ILE A 113 -6.90 9.59 -16.01
C ILE A 113 -7.27 10.57 -17.12
N SER A 114 -6.29 11.20 -17.77
CA SER A 114 -6.51 12.19 -18.84
C SER A 114 -7.23 11.57 -20.05
N GLN A 115 -7.04 10.27 -20.31
CA GLN A 115 -7.78 9.55 -21.37
C GLN A 115 -9.28 9.42 -21.08
N LYS A 116 -9.70 9.49 -19.81
CA LYS A 116 -11.08 9.23 -19.38
C LYS A 116 -11.94 10.50 -19.23
N GLN A 117 -11.35 11.70 -19.32
CA GLN A 117 -12.04 13.00 -19.28
C GLN A 117 -13.11 13.10 -18.18
N LEU A 118 -12.72 12.89 -16.92
CA LEU A 118 -13.65 12.88 -15.80
C LEU A 118 -14.11 14.31 -15.46
N PRO A 119 -15.42 14.61 -15.48
CA PRO A 119 -15.93 15.97 -15.24
C PRO A 119 -15.75 16.44 -13.79
N GLY A 120 -15.70 15.50 -12.84
CA GLY A 120 -15.49 15.79 -11.43
C GLY A 120 -15.32 14.56 -10.56
N ILE A 121 -14.48 14.68 -9.53
CA ILE A 121 -14.17 13.63 -8.57
C ILE A 121 -14.46 14.16 -7.17
N ARG A 122 -15.28 13.41 -6.43
CA ARG A 122 -15.44 13.55 -4.99
C ARG A 122 -14.40 12.66 -4.31
N PHE A 123 -13.62 13.28 -3.43
CA PHE A 123 -12.64 12.64 -2.58
C PHE A 123 -13.17 12.60 -1.14
N ASP A 124 -13.61 11.44 -0.70
CA ASP A 124 -14.07 11.23 0.67
C ASP A 124 -12.92 10.61 1.47
N PHE A 125 -12.64 11.11 2.67
CA PHE A 125 -11.64 10.50 3.56
C PHE A 125 -12.13 10.47 5.01
N ALA A 126 -11.55 9.56 5.79
CA ALA A 126 -11.81 9.40 7.22
C ALA A 126 -10.53 8.99 7.96
N ILE A 127 -10.38 9.51 9.17
CA ILE A 127 -9.22 9.26 10.04
C ILE A 127 -9.73 8.60 11.33
N SER A 128 -9.13 7.49 11.73
CA SER A 128 -9.45 6.86 13.02
C SER A 128 -8.67 7.53 14.16
N ARG A 129 -9.12 7.33 15.40
CA ARG A 129 -8.36 7.74 16.61
C ARG A 129 -6.96 7.13 16.70
N GLU A 130 -6.71 6.01 16.01
CA GLU A 130 -5.41 5.34 15.98
C GLU A 130 -4.50 5.91 14.88
N GLY A 131 -4.95 6.90 14.10
CA GLY A 131 -4.23 7.47 12.96
C GLY A 131 -4.37 6.66 11.67
N HIS A 132 -5.31 5.71 11.61
CA HIS A 132 -5.58 4.96 10.39
C HIS A 132 -6.41 5.81 9.43
N PHE A 133 -5.92 5.97 8.21
CA PHE A 133 -6.51 6.75 7.14
C PHE A 133 -7.23 5.85 6.13
N VAL A 134 -8.49 6.18 5.84
CA VAL A 134 -9.28 5.55 4.77
C VAL A 134 -9.71 6.63 3.80
N ARG A 135 -9.63 6.32 2.50
CA ARG A 135 -10.10 7.20 1.41
C ARG A 135 -10.98 6.46 0.43
N GLY A 136 -11.85 7.22 -0.22
CA GLY A 136 -12.74 6.78 -1.28
C GLY A 136 -12.87 7.85 -2.36
N TYR A 137 -13.10 7.39 -3.58
CA TYR A 137 -13.30 8.25 -4.74
C TYR A 137 -14.66 7.96 -5.36
N ALA A 138 -15.38 9.01 -5.77
CA ALA A 138 -16.64 8.88 -6.48
C ALA A 138 -16.77 9.97 -7.55
N SER A 139 -17.65 9.77 -8.52
CA SER A 139 -18.03 10.87 -9.42
C SER A 139 -18.79 11.94 -8.64
N THR A 140 -18.59 13.21 -9.00
CA THR A 140 -19.45 14.31 -8.53
C THR A 140 -20.82 14.29 -9.21
N ASP A 141 -20.92 13.67 -10.38
CA ASP A 141 -22.17 13.41 -11.05
C ASP A 141 -22.81 12.13 -10.49
N ASN A 142 -23.92 12.30 -9.77
CA ASN A 142 -24.66 11.19 -9.17
C ASN A 142 -25.27 10.23 -10.21
N GLN A 143 -25.31 10.60 -11.50
CA GLN A 143 -25.80 9.76 -12.59
C GLN A 143 -24.71 8.94 -13.30
N ALA A 144 -23.43 9.28 -13.10
CA ALA A 144 -22.31 8.69 -13.83
C ALA A 144 -21.89 7.28 -13.35
N GLY A 145 -22.58 6.73 -12.34
CA GLY A 145 -22.25 5.42 -11.76
C GLY A 145 -20.92 5.42 -10.98
N PRO A 146 -20.48 4.25 -10.48
CA PRO A 146 -19.21 4.13 -9.77
C PRO A 146 -18.02 4.34 -10.73
N LEU A 147 -16.94 4.92 -10.21
CA LEU A 147 -15.68 5.02 -10.95
C LEU A 147 -15.12 3.62 -11.21
N GLY A 148 -14.59 3.39 -12.41
CA GLY A 148 -13.92 2.13 -12.73
C GLY A 148 -12.69 1.91 -11.85
N GLU A 149 -12.37 0.64 -11.56
CA GLU A 149 -11.29 0.24 -10.64
C GLU A 149 -9.94 0.84 -11.05
N ASP A 150 -9.62 0.85 -12.34
CA ASP A 150 -8.36 1.45 -12.84
C ASP A 150 -8.26 2.95 -12.57
N THR A 151 -9.41 3.66 -12.60
CA THR A 151 -9.45 5.09 -12.30
C THR A 151 -9.19 5.31 -10.82
N VAL A 152 -9.83 4.51 -9.96
CA VAL A 152 -9.63 4.55 -8.51
C VAL A 152 -8.17 4.26 -8.17
N ALA A 153 -7.58 3.22 -8.76
CA ALA A 153 -6.18 2.87 -8.58
C ALA A 153 -5.22 3.98 -9.07
N SER A 154 -5.55 4.66 -10.17
CA SER A 154 -4.74 5.78 -10.67
C SER A 154 -4.81 7.00 -9.74
N LEU A 155 -5.99 7.32 -9.22
CA LEU A 155 -6.14 8.39 -8.23
C LEU A 155 -5.39 8.08 -6.94
N ASP A 156 -5.41 6.81 -6.53
CA ASP A 156 -4.64 6.32 -5.38
C ASP A 156 -3.13 6.55 -5.55
N ARG A 157 -2.61 6.19 -6.72
CA ARG A 157 -1.21 6.43 -7.11
C ARG A 157 -0.86 7.92 -7.09
N LEU A 158 -1.74 8.78 -7.62
CA LEU A 158 -1.53 10.22 -7.59
C LEU A 158 -1.50 10.79 -6.18
N PHE A 159 -2.39 10.33 -5.31
CA PHE A 159 -2.41 10.77 -3.91
C PHE A 159 -1.15 10.33 -3.16
N ASN A 160 -0.71 9.08 -3.33
CA ASN A 160 0.53 8.60 -2.70
C ASN A 160 1.76 9.35 -3.23
N ALA A 161 1.79 9.70 -4.51
CA ALA A 161 2.86 10.51 -5.08
C ALA A 161 2.84 11.96 -4.57
N TRP A 162 1.65 12.53 -4.38
CA TRP A 162 1.51 13.84 -3.73
C TRP A 162 2.04 13.82 -2.30
N LEU A 163 1.72 12.80 -1.50
CA LEU A 163 2.28 12.62 -0.16
C LEU A 163 3.81 12.48 -0.16
N ALA A 164 4.36 11.75 -1.13
CA ALA A 164 5.80 11.61 -1.28
C ALA A 164 6.50 12.93 -1.68
N SER A 165 5.78 13.83 -2.36
CA SER A 165 6.34 15.12 -2.78
C SER A 165 6.55 16.10 -1.62
N LYS A 166 5.86 15.90 -0.49
CA LYS A 166 5.95 16.72 0.73
C LYS A 166 7.37 16.74 1.31
N ASN A 167 7.59 17.66 2.24
CA ASN A 167 8.85 17.80 2.96
C ASN A 167 8.58 17.86 4.47
N PRO A 168 8.82 16.79 5.25
CA PRO A 168 9.43 15.51 4.84
C PRO A 168 8.51 14.65 3.94
N PRO A 169 9.06 13.72 3.13
CA PRO A 169 8.27 12.77 2.34
C PRO A 169 7.43 11.87 3.24
N ILE A 170 6.20 11.58 2.82
CA ILE A 170 5.28 10.68 3.52
C ILE A 170 5.06 9.43 2.67
N ALA A 171 5.21 8.26 3.27
CA ALA A 171 4.86 6.97 2.71
C ALA A 171 3.64 6.39 3.42
N THR A 172 2.82 5.64 2.67
CA THR A 172 1.60 5.01 3.19
C THR A 172 1.76 3.50 3.25
N ASP A 173 1.32 2.87 4.33
CA ASP A 173 1.26 1.41 4.46
C ASP A 173 0.03 0.98 5.25
N ASN A 174 -0.79 0.08 4.68
CA ASN A 174 -2.02 -0.41 5.30
C ASN A 174 -2.87 0.69 5.97
N GLY A 175 -3.03 1.83 5.30
CA GLY A 175 -3.80 2.96 5.81
C GLY A 175 -3.08 3.85 6.83
N TYR A 176 -1.86 3.54 7.25
CA TYR A 176 -1.07 4.39 8.12
C TYR A 176 -0.06 5.22 7.34
N PHE A 177 0.23 6.42 7.85
CA PHE A 177 1.23 7.30 7.28
C PHE A 177 2.54 7.19 8.07
N TYR A 178 3.66 7.23 7.35
CA TYR A 178 5.01 7.18 7.90
C TYR A 178 5.85 8.25 7.23
N ARG A 179 6.74 8.87 7.99
CA ARG A 179 7.80 9.68 7.38
C ARG A 179 8.77 8.76 6.66
N ALA A 180 9.25 9.20 5.50
CA ALA A 180 10.16 8.43 4.68
C ALA A 180 11.45 9.23 4.37
N ASP A 181 12.55 8.51 4.27
CA ASP A 181 13.84 9.07 3.86
C ASP A 181 13.95 9.24 2.33
N ALA A 182 15.10 9.69 1.85
CA ALA A 182 15.34 9.91 0.42
C ALA A 182 15.25 8.62 -0.43
N ASN A 183 15.46 7.45 0.19
CA ASN A 183 15.39 6.13 -0.44
C ASN A 183 14.00 5.49 -0.29
N GLY A 184 13.09 6.11 0.47
CA GLY A 184 11.76 5.59 0.75
C GLY A 184 11.69 4.65 1.94
N ASN A 185 12.77 4.54 2.73
CA ASN A 185 12.73 3.81 3.99
C ASN A 185 11.86 4.58 4.98
N ARG A 186 10.95 3.85 5.61
CA ARG A 186 9.96 4.41 6.52
C ARG A 186 10.49 4.43 7.94
N ASP A 187 10.08 5.44 8.69
CA ASP A 187 10.25 5.43 10.14
C ASP A 187 9.47 4.27 10.77
N ASN A 188 9.97 3.72 11.88
CA ASN A 188 9.29 2.64 12.60
C ASN A 188 8.01 3.09 13.31
N LYS A 189 7.72 4.41 13.32
CA LYS A 189 6.58 5.00 14.00
C LYS A 189 5.63 5.61 12.98
N ALA A 190 4.38 5.16 13.00
CA ALA A 190 3.31 5.80 12.25
C ALA A 190 3.01 7.19 12.82
N LEU A 191 2.54 8.10 11.95
CA LEU A 191 2.02 9.40 12.37
C LEU A 191 0.80 9.20 13.29
N THR A 192 0.66 10.08 14.29
CA THR A 192 -0.53 10.06 15.16
C THR A 192 -1.76 10.61 14.44
N ALA A 193 -2.95 10.39 14.99
CA ALA A 193 -4.18 10.92 14.41
C ALA A 193 -4.12 12.44 14.25
N GLU A 194 -3.56 13.16 15.23
CA GLU A 194 -3.40 14.61 15.19
C GLU A 194 -2.44 15.05 14.06
N GLU A 195 -1.32 14.34 13.89
CA GLU A 195 -0.38 14.61 12.80
C GLU A 195 -1.02 14.36 11.42
N VAL A 196 -1.87 13.32 11.31
CA VAL A 196 -2.60 13.01 10.07
C VAL A 196 -3.69 14.06 9.81
N GLU A 197 -4.41 14.50 10.83
CA GLU A 197 -5.41 15.57 10.72
C GLU A 197 -4.78 16.89 10.28
N GLU A 198 -3.66 17.28 10.89
CA GLU A 198 -2.90 18.48 10.51
C GLU A 198 -2.41 18.39 9.06
N LEU A 199 -1.84 17.24 8.68
CA LEU A 199 -1.42 16.99 7.29
C LEU A 199 -2.60 17.12 6.32
N MET A 200 -3.79 16.69 6.74
CA MET A 200 -4.98 16.68 5.91
C MET A 200 -5.76 18.00 5.90
N GLN A 201 -5.50 18.92 6.83
CA GLN A 201 -6.25 20.18 6.96
C GLN A 201 -6.15 21.07 5.70
N ASP A 202 -4.93 21.27 5.20
CA ASP A 202 -4.67 22.00 3.95
C ASP A 202 -4.50 21.07 2.73
N SER A 203 -4.49 19.75 2.97
CA SER A 203 -4.22 18.74 1.94
C SER A 203 -5.17 18.77 0.76
N ALA A 204 -6.44 19.11 0.98
CA ALA A 204 -7.44 19.03 -0.06
C ALA A 204 -7.18 20.09 -1.14
N GLU A 205 -6.81 21.30 -0.74
CA GLU A 205 -6.41 22.35 -1.66
C GLU A 205 -5.06 22.06 -2.31
N ASP A 206 -4.09 21.61 -1.52
CA ASP A 206 -2.76 21.27 -2.03
C ASP A 206 -2.80 20.11 -3.03
N PHE A 207 -3.60 19.08 -2.75
CA PHE A 207 -3.78 17.96 -3.65
C PHE A 207 -4.53 18.38 -4.91
N LYS A 208 -5.53 19.25 -4.79
CA LYS A 208 -6.20 19.85 -5.95
C LYS A 208 -5.22 20.63 -6.83
N ARG A 209 -4.34 21.44 -6.23
CA ARG A 209 -3.28 22.17 -6.95
C ARG A 209 -2.31 21.20 -7.62
N TYR A 210 -1.89 20.16 -6.91
CA TYR A 210 -1.02 19.12 -7.45
C TYR A 210 -1.61 18.40 -8.67
N LEU A 211 -2.92 18.13 -8.66
CA LEU A 211 -3.62 17.57 -9.83
C LEU A 211 -3.66 18.56 -11.00
N ALA A 212 -3.93 19.83 -10.72
CA ALA A 212 -3.97 20.88 -11.74
C ALA A 212 -2.59 21.12 -12.40
N ASP A 213 -1.52 21.15 -11.60
CA ASP A 213 -0.13 21.30 -12.07
C ASP A 213 0.29 20.16 -13.01
N ARG A 214 -0.39 19.02 -12.94
CA ARG A 214 -0.18 17.86 -13.80
C ARG A 214 -1.22 17.71 -14.91
N ASN A 215 -1.98 18.76 -15.22
CA ASN A 215 -3.00 18.79 -16.27
C ASN A 215 -4.14 17.77 -16.07
N VAL A 216 -4.47 17.44 -14.81
CA VAL A 216 -5.69 16.70 -14.48
C VAL A 216 -6.79 17.73 -14.25
N GLU A 217 -7.49 18.11 -15.32
CA GLU A 217 -8.61 19.05 -15.30
C GLU A 217 -9.87 18.39 -14.71
N THR A 218 -9.85 18.10 -13.41
CA THR A 218 -11.01 17.53 -12.72
C THR A 218 -11.39 18.39 -11.52
N SER A 219 -12.69 18.64 -11.36
CA SER A 219 -13.19 19.30 -10.15
C SER A 219 -13.05 18.34 -8.96
N LEU A 220 -12.16 18.67 -8.02
CA LEU A 220 -11.98 17.91 -6.78
C LEU A 220 -12.85 18.51 -5.66
N VAL A 221 -13.74 17.69 -5.08
CA VAL A 221 -14.51 18.05 -3.88
C VAL A 221 -14.13 17.10 -2.76
N SER A 222 -13.47 17.62 -1.72
CA SER A 222 -13.08 16.83 -0.54
C SER A 222 -14.17 16.85 0.54
N LYS A 223 -14.47 15.70 1.15
CA LYS A 223 -15.35 15.64 2.31
C LYS A 223 -14.78 14.71 3.38
N HIS A 224 -14.61 15.23 4.58
CA HIS A 224 -14.30 14.43 5.76
C HIS A 224 -15.55 13.65 6.20
N ARG A 225 -15.38 12.35 6.47
CA ARG A 225 -16.44 11.45 6.95
C ARG A 225 -16.01 10.76 8.23
N ASP A 226 -16.99 10.29 8.99
CA ASP A 226 -16.75 9.45 10.16
C ASP A 226 -16.07 8.13 9.75
N TYR A 227 -15.17 7.66 10.61
CA TYR A 227 -14.39 6.47 10.33
C TYR A 227 -15.26 5.20 10.27
N PRO A 228 -15.16 4.39 9.20
CA PRO A 228 -15.99 3.19 9.05
C PRO A 228 -15.78 2.21 10.21
N GLY A 229 -16.88 1.88 10.92
CA GLY A 229 -16.88 0.86 11.97
C GLY A 229 -16.40 1.32 13.35
N GLU A 230 -16.06 2.60 13.54
CA GLU A 230 -15.64 3.13 14.84
C GLU A 230 -16.77 3.04 15.88
N GLU A 231 -18.01 3.29 15.48
CA GLU A 231 -19.18 3.10 16.36
C GLU A 231 -19.30 1.66 16.88
N HIS A 232 -19.01 0.66 16.05
CA HIS A 232 -19.11 -0.75 16.43
C HIS A 232 -17.94 -1.16 17.36
N ARG A 233 -16.74 -0.63 17.15
CA ARG A 233 -15.58 -0.89 18.04
C ARG A 233 -15.77 -0.20 19.40
N VAL A 234 -16.26 1.03 19.44
CA VAL A 234 -16.54 1.76 20.69
C VAL A 234 -17.68 1.09 21.47
N LYS A 235 -18.76 0.67 20.82
CA LYS A 235 -19.87 -0.07 21.46
C LYS A 235 -19.41 -1.43 22.00
N LYS A 236 -18.56 -2.16 21.27
CA LYS A 236 -18.02 -3.47 21.71
C LYS A 236 -17.01 -3.34 22.85
N ALA A 237 -16.12 -2.34 22.81
CA ALA A 237 -15.17 -2.06 23.89
C ALA A 237 -15.86 -1.57 25.16
N ALA A 238 -16.90 -0.74 25.03
CA ALA A 238 -17.73 -0.32 26.16
C ALA A 238 -18.51 -1.50 26.77
N ALA A 239 -19.06 -2.39 25.93
CA ALA A 239 -19.72 -3.61 26.39
C ALA A 239 -18.74 -4.56 27.10
N GLN A 240 -17.53 -4.76 26.58
CA GLN A 240 -16.50 -5.59 27.23
C GLN A 240 -16.04 -4.99 28.55
N LYS A 241 -15.80 -3.68 28.62
CA LYS A 241 -15.42 -2.98 29.86
C LYS A 241 -16.54 -2.99 30.90
N ALA A 242 -17.81 -2.99 30.47
CA ALA A 242 -18.96 -3.15 31.35
C ALA A 242 -19.10 -4.59 31.88
N VAL A 243 -18.79 -5.59 31.06
CA VAL A 243 -18.75 -7.00 31.48
C VAL A 243 -17.61 -7.27 32.45
N GLU A 244 -16.43 -6.73 32.19
CA GLU A 244 -15.24 -6.87 33.05
C GLU A 244 -15.47 -6.23 34.43
N ARG A 245 -16.06 -5.02 34.48
CA ARG A 245 -16.50 -4.40 35.75
C ARG A 245 -17.58 -5.19 36.48
N ALA A 246 -18.49 -5.85 35.76
CA ALA A 246 -19.53 -6.67 36.38
C ALA A 246 -18.96 -7.96 36.98
N ILE A 247 -17.87 -8.51 36.40
CA ILE A 247 -17.14 -9.66 36.93
C ILE A 247 -16.35 -9.26 38.19
N GLU A 248 -15.66 -8.11 38.16
CA GLU A 248 -14.87 -7.61 39.29
C GLU A 248 -15.74 -7.31 40.53
N ILE A 249 -16.95 -6.75 40.34
CA ILE A 249 -17.92 -6.51 41.42
C ILE A 249 -18.56 -7.81 41.94
N GLY A 250 -18.58 -8.87 41.12
CA GLY A 250 -19.13 -10.17 41.49
C GLY A 250 -18.18 -11.02 42.35
N GLU A 251 -16.86 -10.89 42.15
CA GLU A 251 -15.85 -11.63 42.93
C GLU A 251 -15.64 -11.04 44.33
N GLU A 252 -15.95 -9.76 44.56
CA GLU A 252 -15.80 -9.10 45.87
C GLU A 252 -16.93 -9.40 46.87
N LYS A 253 -17.96 -10.17 46.48
CA LYS A 253 -19.14 -10.50 47.31
C LYS A 253 -19.36 -11.99 47.57
N ALA A 254 -18.30 -12.78 47.67
CA ALA A 254 -18.37 -14.11 48.27
C ALA A 254 -18.19 -14.02 49.81
N PRO A 255 -19.21 -14.28 50.65
CA PRO A 255 -19.06 -14.26 52.10
C PRO A 255 -18.25 -15.46 52.61
N GLU A 256 -17.21 -15.19 53.39
CA GLU A 256 -16.41 -16.20 54.11
C GLU A 256 -17.27 -16.98 55.14
N PRO A 257 -17.00 -18.28 55.36
CA PRO A 257 -17.74 -19.11 56.30
C PRO A 257 -17.30 -18.84 57.75
N THR A 258 -18.26 -18.50 58.60
CA THR A 258 -18.10 -18.31 60.06
C THR A 258 -17.50 -19.55 60.77
N PRO A 259 -16.45 -19.41 61.60
CA PRO A 259 -16.00 -20.50 62.47
C PRO A 259 -16.87 -20.61 63.73
N GLN A 260 -17.32 -21.83 64.05
CA GLN A 260 -17.93 -22.18 65.34
C GLN A 260 -16.92 -22.04 66.48
N GLN A 261 -17.27 -21.32 67.55
CA GLN A 261 -16.67 -21.54 68.87
C GLN A 261 -17.72 -21.51 69.98
N SER A 262 -17.87 -22.68 70.59
CA SER A 262 -18.62 -23.02 71.78
C SER A 262 -18.12 -22.24 73.00
N GLN A 263 -19.02 -21.68 73.81
CA GLN A 263 -18.72 -21.27 75.17
C GLN A 263 -19.66 -21.97 76.15
N SER A 264 -19.07 -22.78 77.03
CA SER A 264 -19.69 -23.37 78.21
C SER A 264 -19.21 -22.63 79.46
N THR A 265 -20.20 -22.21 80.27
CA THR A 265 -20.25 -22.07 81.74
C THR A 265 -19.41 -21.03 82.51
N ALA A 266 -20.16 -20.06 83.08
CA ALA A 266 -20.23 -19.59 84.49
C ALA A 266 -19.06 -18.76 85.08
N PRO A 267 -19.31 -17.75 85.96
CA PRO A 267 -19.81 -17.99 87.33
C PRO A 267 -20.69 -16.89 88.00
N ARG A 268 -21.63 -17.29 88.89
CA ARG A 268 -21.68 -16.98 90.34
C ARG A 268 -22.94 -17.54 90.99
#